data_AF-A0A4Y8LH34-F1
#
_entry.id   AF-A0A4Y8LH34-F1
#
_cell.length_a   1.000
_cell.length_b   1.000
_cell.length_c   1.000
_cell.angle_alpha   90.00
_cell.angle_beta   90.00
_cell.angle_gamma   90.00
#
_symmetry.space_group_name_H-M   'P 1'
#
loop_
_entity.id
_entity.type
_entity.pdbx_description
1 polymer ?
#
loop_
_entity_poly.entity_id
_entity_poly.type
_entity_poly.pdbx_seq_one_letter_code
_entity_poly.pdbx_strand_id
1 'polypeptide(L)'
;MNGLKWLSMAAFLLGIIFMTYSWTQTWDFQASFEEYGTVLIQRTVRSSVFLVGGVILLVMGMSLHMVKAYFHKVENDLYEMERRSK
;
A
#
# COMPACT_ATOMS: atom_id res chain seq x y z
N MET A 1 -11.76 -16.02 6.11
CA MET A 1 -10.74 -14.93 6.20
C MET A 1 -9.71 -14.88 5.05
N ASN A 2 -9.82 -15.69 3.98
CA ASN A 2 -8.82 -15.68 2.90
C ASN A 2 -8.89 -14.43 2.01
N GLY A 3 -10.08 -13.88 1.78
CA GLY A 3 -10.25 -12.63 1.02
C GLY A 3 -9.51 -11.45 1.63
N LEU A 4 -9.57 -11.28 2.96
CA LEU A 4 -8.87 -10.20 3.67
C LEU A 4 -7.34 -10.33 3.57
N LYS A 5 -6.82 -11.57 3.54
CA LYS A 5 -5.39 -11.84 3.32
C LYS A 5 -4.95 -11.36 1.94
N TRP A 6 -5.72 -11.73 0.91
CA TRP A 6 -5.44 -11.32 -0.46
C TRP A 6 -5.57 -9.81 -0.65
N LEU A 7 -6.58 -9.18 -0.02
CA LEU A 7 -6.77 -7.74 -0.06
C LEU A 7 -5.60 -6.98 0.57
N SER A 8 -5.18 -7.40 1.77
CA SER A 8 -4.00 -6.83 2.46
C SER A 8 -2.73 -6.98 1.62
N MET A 9 -2.52 -8.17 1.05
CA MET A 9 -1.36 -8.45 0.21
C MET A 9 -1.39 -7.65 -1.11
N ALA A 10 -2.55 -7.51 -1.74
CA ALA A 10 -2.72 -6.69 -2.94
C ALA A 10 -2.48 -5.21 -2.65
N ALA A 11 -3.02 -4.67 -1.55
CA ALA A 11 -2.77 -3.29 -1.14
C ALA A 11 -1.27 -3.03 -0.90
N PHE A 12 -0.59 -3.97 -0.23
CA PHE A 12 0.84 -3.87 0.00
C PHE A 12 1.66 -3.90 -1.31
N LEU A 13 1.36 -4.84 -2.20
CA LEU A 13 2.02 -4.95 -3.51
C LEU A 13 1.78 -3.72 -4.38
N LEU A 14 0.54 -3.23 -4.46
CA LEU A 14 0.21 -2.00 -5.18
C LEU A 14 0.93 -0.79 -4.60
N GLY A 15 1.05 -0.71 -3.27
CA GLY A 15 1.82 0.33 -2.60
C GLY A 15 3.30 0.34 -3.02
N ILE A 16 3.93 -0.84 -3.06
CA ILE A 16 5.31 -0.99 -3.56
C ILE A 16 5.41 -0.58 -5.04
N ILE A 17 4.49 -1.06 -5.89
CA ILE A 17 4.48 -0.74 -7.32
C ILE A 17 4.39 0.78 -7.53
N PHE A 18 3.53 1.46 -6.76
CA PHE A 18 3.35 2.90 -6.84
C PHE A 18 4.62 3.65 -6.43
N MET A 19 5.30 3.21 -5.36
CA MET A 19 6.58 3.80 -4.95
C MET A 19 7.67 3.58 -5.99
N THR A 20 7.79 2.38 -6.54
CA THR A 20 8.77 2.07 -7.59
C THR A 20 8.49 2.86 -8.86
N TYR A 21 7.23 3.00 -9.25
CA TYR A 21 6.85 3.78 -10.43
C TYR A 21 7.15 5.28 -10.23
N SER A 22 6.84 5.82 -9.06
CA SER A 22 7.22 7.18 -8.68
C SER A 22 8.74 7.39 -8.76
N TRP A 23 9.52 6.44 -8.28
CA TRP A 23 10.98 6.45 -8.41
C TRP A 23 11.44 6.41 -9.87
N THR A 24 10.92 5.52 -10.71
CA THR A 24 11.32 5.48 -12.13
C THR A 24 11.02 6.79 -12.84
N GLN A 25 9.93 7.46 -12.44
CA GLN A 25 9.62 8.77 -12.97
C GLN A 25 10.62 9.83 -12.58
N THR A 26 11.49 9.69 -11.57
CA THR A 26 12.53 10.71 -11.28
C THR A 26 13.74 10.63 -12.21
N TRP A 27 13.87 9.57 -13.01
CA TRP A 27 15.00 9.36 -13.92
C TRP A 27 14.69 9.71 -15.39
N ASP A 28 13.43 9.64 -15.79
CA ASP A 28 13.00 9.91 -17.17
C ASP A 28 12.98 11.42 -17.49
N PHE A 29 14.13 11.99 -17.85
CA PHE A 29 14.28 13.41 -18.21
C PHE A 29 14.47 13.58 -19.71
N GLN A 30 13.36 13.77 -20.44
CA GLN A 30 13.37 14.20 -21.84
C GLN A 30 12.40 15.38 -21.99
N ALA A 31 12.93 16.60 -22.01
CA ALA A 31 12.13 17.80 -22.26
C ALA A 31 12.91 18.78 -23.15
N SER A 32 12.23 19.37 -24.13
CA SER A 32 12.75 20.48 -24.93
C SER A 32 12.83 21.76 -24.06
N PHE A 33 13.74 22.67 -24.39
CA PHE A 33 14.01 23.88 -23.60
C PHE A 33 12.78 24.80 -23.44
N GLU A 34 11.88 24.83 -24.43
CA GLU A 34 10.68 25.69 -24.40
C GLU A 34 9.57 25.15 -23.48
N GLU A 35 9.47 23.83 -23.29
CA GLU A 35 8.41 23.20 -22.49
C GLU A 35 8.91 22.72 -21.11
N TYR A 36 10.18 22.97 -20.79
CA TYR A 36 10.87 22.46 -19.61
C TYR A 36 10.09 22.68 -18.31
N GLY A 37 9.58 23.90 -18.08
CA GLY A 37 8.88 24.25 -16.85
C GLY A 37 7.56 23.48 -16.66
N THR A 38 6.76 23.36 -17.72
CA THR A 38 5.46 22.68 -17.68
C THR A 38 5.62 21.18 -17.53
N VAL A 39 6.57 20.58 -18.26
CA VAL A 39 6.87 19.14 -18.19
C VAL A 39 7.41 18.76 -16.80
N LEU A 40 8.26 19.61 -16.21
CA LEU A 40 8.78 19.41 -14.86
C LEU A 40 7.65 19.41 -13.82
N ILE A 41 6.75 20.40 -13.86
CA ILE A 41 5.63 20.50 -12.91
C ILE A 41 4.69 19.29 -13.03
N GLN A 42 4.26 18.93 -14.25
CA GLN A 42 3.36 17.79 -14.45
C GLN A 42 3.96 16.49 -13.92
N ARG A 43 5.25 16.28 -14.14
CA ARG A 43 5.98 15.12 -13.65
C ARG A 43 6.10 15.11 -12.14
N THR A 44 6.44 16.24 -11.51
CA THR A 44 6.52 16.35 -10.05
C THR A 44 5.19 16.05 -9.39
N VAL A 45 4.09 16.59 -9.93
CA VAL A 45 2.74 16.31 -9.44
C VAL A 45 2.41 14.83 -9.59
N ARG A 46 2.67 14.24 -10.77
CA ARG A 46 2.44 12.81 -11.02
C ARG A 46 3.23 11.92 -10.06
N SER A 47 4.53 12.14 -9.93
CA SER A 47 5.41 11.41 -9.03
C SER A 47 4.94 11.53 -7.57
N SER A 48 4.51 12.72 -7.15
CA SER A 48 3.99 12.95 -5.80
C SER A 48 2.68 12.20 -5.54
N VAL A 49 1.76 12.17 -6.51
CA VAL A 49 0.49 11.42 -6.40
C VAL A 49 0.77 9.92 -6.25
N PHE A 50 1.69 9.35 -7.04
CA PHE A 50 2.07 7.95 -6.91
C PHE A 50 2.79 7.65 -5.59
N LEU A 51 3.64 8.55 -5.11
CA LEU A 51 4.34 8.37 -3.84
C LEU A 51 3.35 8.40 -2.67
N VAL A 52 2.50 9.43 -2.59
CA VAL A 52 1.48 9.56 -1.54
C VAL A 52 0.48 8.42 -1.60
N GLY A 53 -0.01 8.07 -2.79
CA GLY A 53 -0.91 6.92 -2.99
C GLY A 53 -0.26 5.60 -2.58
N GLY A 54 1.02 5.41 -2.92
CA GLY A 54 1.79 4.23 -2.53
C GLY A 54 1.93 4.08 -1.02
N VAL A 55 2.25 5.18 -0.31
CA VAL A 55 2.31 5.21 1.16
C VAL A 55 0.96 4.88 1.78
N ILE A 56 -0.13 5.48 1.29
CA ILE A 56 -1.49 5.20 1.80
C ILE A 56 -1.83 3.72 1.64
N LEU A 57 -1.55 3.13 0.48
CA LEU A 57 -1.82 1.72 0.21
C LEU A 57 -0.99 0.79 1.10
N LEU A 58 0.28 1.12 1.37
CA LEU A 58 1.12 0.38 2.31
C LEU A 58 0.54 0.41 3.73
N VAL A 59 0.14 1.60 4.20
CA VAL A 59 -0.47 1.79 5.52
C VAL A 59 -1.78 1.01 5.62
N MET A 60 -2.64 1.07 4.60
CA MET A 60 -3.87 0.27 4.55
C MET A 60 -3.59 -1.23 4.58
N GLY A 61 -2.63 -1.71 3.78
CA GLY A 61 -2.23 -3.12 3.72
C GLY A 61 -1.76 -3.64 5.08
N MET A 62 -0.91 -2.87 5.77
CA MET A 62 -0.43 -3.17 7.12
C MET A 62 -1.56 -3.16 8.15
N SER A 63 -2.45 -2.17 8.09
CA SER A 63 -3.57 -2.04 9.02
C SER A 63 -4.53 -3.23 8.91
N LEU A 64 -4.87 -3.65 7.68
CA LEU A 64 -5.68 -4.83 7.42
C LEU A 64 -5.02 -6.12 7.92
N HIS A 65 -3.69 -6.20 7.83
CA HIS A 65 -2.94 -7.33 8.37
C HIS A 65 -3.05 -7.42 9.90
N MET A 66 -2.88 -6.29 10.61
CA MET A 66 -3.02 -6.23 12.07
C MET A 66 -4.44 -6.59 12.53
N VAL A 67 -5.46 -6.04 11.87
CA VAL A 67 -6.87 -6.35 12.17
C VAL A 67 -7.12 -7.86 12.02
N LYS A 68 -6.61 -8.47 10.95
CA LYS A 68 -6.72 -9.91 10.75
C LYS A 68 -6.04 -10.71 11.88
N ALA A 69 -4.83 -10.31 12.27
CA ALA A 69 -4.09 -10.97 13.35
C ALA A 69 -4.85 -10.87 14.69
N TYR A 70 -5.46 -9.72 14.95
CA TYR A 70 -6.29 -9.52 16.15
C TYR A 70 -7.52 -10.43 16.15
N PHE A 71 -8.28 -10.48 15.05
CA PHE A 71 -9.43 -11.38 14.93
C PHE A 71 -9.05 -12.85 15.13
N HIS A 72 -7.94 -13.28 14.54
CA HIS A 72 -7.51 -14.66 14.68
C HIS A 72 -7.08 -14.99 16.11
N LYS A 73 -6.45 -14.05 16.81
CA LYS A 73 -6.12 -14.19 18.23
C LYS A 73 -7.39 -14.32 19.09
N VAL A 74 -8.36 -13.44 18.89
CA VAL A 74 -9.64 -13.47 19.62
C VAL A 74 -10.39 -14.78 19.36
N GLU A 75 -10.44 -15.24 18.11
CA GLU A 75 -11.05 -16.53 17.75
C GLU A 75 -10.39 -17.69 18.50
N ASN A 76 -9.04 -17.71 18.54
CA ASN A 76 -8.29 -18.75 19.23
C ASN A 76 -8.51 -18.73 20.76
N ASP A 77 -8.51 -17.54 21.36
CA ASP A 77 -8.77 -17.36 22.80
C ASP A 77 -10.19 -17.86 23.15
N LEU A 78 -11.18 -17.62 22.28
CA LEU A 78 -12.55 -18.10 22.46
C LEU A 78 -12.64 -19.63 22.41
N TYR A 79 -11.96 -20.25 21.44
CA TYR A 79 -11.88 -21.71 21.33
C TYR A 79 -11.23 -22.36 22.55
N GLU A 80 -10.19 -21.74 23.12
CA GLU A 80 -9.55 -22.24 24.33
C GLU A 80 -10.47 -22.16 25.56
N MET A 81 -11.26 -21.08 25.69
CA MET A 81 -12.22 -20.94 26.78
C MET A 81 -13.36 -21.95 26.68
N GLU A 82 -13.92 -22.17 25.48
CA GLU A 82 -14.96 -23.19 25.28
C GLU A 82 -14.44 -24.60 25.63
N ARG A 83 -13.20 -24.90 25.25
CA ARG A 83 -12.56 -26.19 25.56
C ARG A 83 -12.33 -26.40 27.06
N ARG A 84 -12.07 -25.34 27.83
CA ARG A 84 -11.92 -25.43 29.30
C ARG A 84 -13.25 -25.51 30.05
N SER A 85 -14.34 -25.09 29.42
CA SER A 85 -15.69 -25.11 30.02
C SER A 85 -16.41 -26.46 29.87
N LYS A 86 -15.90 -27.36 29.02
CA LYS A 86 -16.37 -28.75 28.86
C LYS A 86 -15.45 -29.69 29.62
#